data_AF-A0A246PUZ9-F1
#
_entry.id   AF-A0A246PUZ9-F1
#
_cell.length_a   1.000
_cell.length_b   1.000
_cell.length_c   1.000
_cell.angle_alpha   90.00
_cell.angle_beta   90.00
_cell.angle_gamma   90.00
#
_symmetry.space_group_name_H-M   'P 1'
#
loop_
_entity.id
_entity.type
_entity.pdbx_description
1 polymer ?
#
loop_
_entity_poly.entity_id
_entity_poly.type
_entity_poly.pdbx_seq_one_letter_code
_entity_poly.pdbx_strand_id
1 'polypeptide(L)'
;MALQIPKYVLNNGLIAENAYAIITNLNGNTTMTIELTLYISKEAFSEERPSIDVRLFDYEPDTSERSYNYHVQGYDYLKTIFPDAIHAE
;
A
#
# COMPACT_ATOMS: atom_id res chain seq x y z
N MET A 1 -9.12 -2.85 -3.79
CA MET A 1 -7.82 -2.70 -4.47
C MET A 1 -6.74 -2.93 -3.44
N ALA A 2 -5.72 -3.69 -3.83
CA ALA A 2 -4.51 -3.92 -3.06
C ALA A 2 -3.31 -4.03 -4.01
N LEU A 3 -2.12 -4.13 -3.44
CA LEU A 3 -0.89 -4.42 -4.15
C LEU A 3 -0.33 -5.76 -3.68
N GLN A 4 0.08 -6.60 -4.62
CA GLN A 4 0.95 -7.73 -4.32
C GLN A 4 2.38 -7.29 -4.64
N ILE A 5 3.22 -7.30 -3.61
CA ILE A 5 4.65 -6.94 -3.70
C ILE A 5 5.43 -8.26 -3.78
N PRO A 6 6.05 -8.59 -4.93
CA PRO A 6 6.69 -9.89 -5.12
C PRO A 6 7.77 -10.18 -4.08
N LYS A 7 8.48 -9.14 -3.64
CA LYS A 7 9.54 -9.23 -2.65
C LYS A 7 9.55 -7.98 -1.77
N TYR A 8 9.18 -8.14 -0.49
CA TYR A 8 9.24 -7.08 0.51
C TYR A 8 10.29 -7.42 1.58
N VAL A 9 11.18 -6.47 1.88
CA VAL A 9 12.19 -6.64 2.94
C VAL A 9 11.70 -5.92 4.18
N LEU A 10 11.49 -6.68 5.26
CA LEU A 10 11.11 -6.14 6.56
C LEU A 10 12.29 -5.45 7.24
N ASN A 11 12.00 -4.56 8.18
CA ASN A 11 13.01 -3.81 8.94
C ASN A 11 13.98 -4.70 9.73
N ASN A 12 13.58 -5.94 10.03
CA ASN A 12 14.41 -6.93 10.71
C ASN A 12 15.27 -7.79 9.74
N GLY A 13 15.25 -7.50 8.43
CA GLY A 13 15.99 -8.23 7.41
C GLY A 13 15.32 -9.49 6.87
N LEU A 14 14.14 -9.85 7.38
CA LEU A 14 13.34 -10.94 6.79
C LEU A 14 12.76 -10.52 5.45
N ILE A 15 12.51 -11.51 4.59
CA ILE A 15 11.92 -11.30 3.27
C ILE A 15 10.54 -11.93 3.26
N ALA A 16 9.53 -11.13 2.93
CA ALA A 16 8.19 -11.60 2.61
C ALA A 16 8.06 -11.71 1.09
N GLU A 17 7.89 -12.93 0.60
CA GLU A 17 7.61 -13.20 -0.81
C GLU A 17 6.11 -13.05 -1.07
N ASN A 18 5.75 -12.35 -2.14
CA ASN A 18 4.36 -12.07 -2.50
C ASN A 18 3.53 -11.42 -1.38
N ALA A 19 4.14 -10.47 -0.67
CA ALA A 19 3.46 -9.73 0.39
C ALA A 19 2.21 -9.02 -0.15
N TYR A 20 1.12 -9.06 0.61
CA TYR A 20 -0.13 -8.42 0.26
C TYR A 20 -0.26 -7.10 1.03
N ALA A 21 -0.34 -5.99 0.30
CA ALA A 21 -0.32 -4.65 0.85
C ALA A 21 -1.62 -3.91 0.52
N ILE A 22 -2.24 -3.30 1.53
CA ILE A 22 -3.51 -2.59 1.40
C ILE A 22 -3.43 -1.25 2.12
N ILE A 23 -3.95 -0.20 1.48
CA ILE A 23 -4.18 1.09 2.13
C ILE A 23 -5.31 0.91 3.14
N THR A 24 -4.97 0.91 4.42
CA THR A 24 -5.95 0.80 5.52
C THR A 24 -6.49 2.15 5.94
N ASN A 25 -5.68 3.19 5.77
CA ASN A 25 -6.09 4.55 6.10
C ASN A 25 -5.49 5.55 5.11
N LEU A 26 -6.24 6.61 4.85
CA LEU A 26 -5.85 7.68 3.95
C LEU A 26 -6.39 8.98 4.52
N ASN A 27 -5.52 9.82 5.08
CA ASN A 27 -5.92 11.05 5.75
C ASN A 27 -5.06 12.22 5.30
N GLY A 28 -5.67 13.39 5.22
CA GLY A 28 -4.96 14.60 4.84
C GLY A 28 -5.87 15.63 4.18
N ASN A 29 -5.24 16.71 3.72
CA ASN A 29 -5.92 17.77 2.98
C ASN A 29 -5.01 18.27 1.86
N THR A 30 -4.02 19.10 2.18
CA THR A 30 -3.01 19.54 1.20
C THR A 30 -1.99 18.45 0.90
N THR A 31 -1.57 17.73 1.94
CA THR A 31 -0.74 16.53 1.84
C THR A 31 -1.57 15.36 2.36
N MET A 32 -1.46 14.23 1.69
CA MET A 32 -2.15 12.99 2.05
C MET A 32 -1.16 12.00 2.63
N THR A 33 -1.49 11.46 3.80
CA THR A 33 -0.77 10.37 4.45
C THR A 33 -1.50 9.06 4.16
N ILE A 34 -0.77 8.13 3.56
CA ILE A 34 -1.17 6.76 3.29
C ILE A 34 -0.67 5.89 4.44
N GLU A 35 -1.57 5.16 5.09
CA GLU A 35 -1.22 4.01 5.92
C GLU A 35 -1.32 2.73 5.09
N LEU A 36 -0.16 2.16 4.76
CA LEU A 36 -0.03 0.91 4.05
C LEU A 36 0.22 -0.22 5.05
N THR A 37 -0.74 -1.12 5.16
CA THR A 37 -0.60 -2.32 5.99
C THR A 37 -0.20 -3.50 5.11
N LEU A 38 0.82 -4.25 5.54
CA LEU A 38 1.35 -5.40 4.82
C LEU A 38 1.05 -6.70 5.56
N TYR A 39 0.66 -7.70 4.80
CA TYR A 39 0.44 -9.08 5.23
C TYR A 39 1.37 -10.00 4.47
N ILE A 40 1.69 -11.16 5.05
CA ILE A 40 2.55 -12.15 4.40
C ILE A 40 1.94 -12.69 3.10
N SER A 41 0.60 -12.71 2.99
CA SER A 41 -0.14 -13.11 1.80
C SER A 41 -1.58 -12.60 1.84
N LYS A 42 -2.32 -12.77 0.74
CA LYS A 42 -3.75 -12.44 0.66
C LYS A 42 -4.58 -13.30 1.61
N GLU A 43 -4.25 -14.59 1.72
CA GLU A 43 -4.93 -15.53 2.62
C GLU A 43 -4.80 -15.09 4.07
N ALA A 44 -3.60 -14.64 4.48
CA ALA A 44 -3.39 -14.13 5.83
C ALA A 44 -4.26 -12.90 6.14
N PHE A 45 -4.43 -12.00 5.16
CA PHE A 45 -5.37 -10.88 5.29
C PHE A 45 -6.83 -11.37 5.40
N SER A 46 -7.27 -12.27 4.52
CA SER A 46 -8.64 -12.80 4.51
C SER A 46 -9.00 -13.61 5.76
N GLU A 47 -8.01 -14.23 6.40
CA GLU A 47 -8.15 -14.95 7.66
C GLU A 47 -7.92 -14.05 8.89
N GLU A 48 -7.86 -12.73 8.70
CA GLU A 48 -7.69 -11.74 9.77
C GLU A 48 -6.44 -11.97 10.64
N ARG A 49 -5.38 -12.56 10.05
CA ARG A 49 -4.11 -12.77 10.74
C ARG A 49 -3.40 -11.42 10.94
N PRO A 50 -2.49 -11.31 11.94
CA PRO A 50 -1.74 -10.10 12.16
C PRO A 50 -0.96 -9.65 10.92
N SER A 51 -0.89 -8.32 10.72
CA SER A 51 0.00 -7.73 9.72
C SER A 51 1.46 -7.96 10.10
N ILE A 52 2.31 -8.00 9.08
CA ILE A 52 3.75 -8.17 9.24
C ILE A 52 4.48 -6.83 9.29
N ASP A 53 3.88 -5.77 8.75
CA ASP A 53 4.43 -4.41 8.79
C ASP A 53 3.33 -3.36 8.53
N VAL A 54 3.59 -2.13 8.98
CA VAL A 54 2.75 -0.96 8.68
C VAL A 54 3.68 0.20 8.33
N ARG A 55 3.40 0.85 7.19
CA ARG A 55 4.22 1.93 6.65
C ARG A 55 3.38 3.16 6.39
N LEU A 56 3.91 4.32 6.75
CA LEU A 56 3.30 5.61 6.43
C LEU A 56 4.05 6.23 5.26
N PHE A 57 3.31 6.74 4.29
CA PHE A 57 3.85 7.50 3.18
C PHE A 57 3.06 8.77 2.96
N ASP A 58 3.75 9.89 2.85
CA ASP A 58 3.13 11.16 2.48
C ASP A 58 3.27 11.36 0.97
N TYR A 59 2.20 11.87 0.36
CA TYR A 59 2.18 12.29 -1.03
C TYR A 59 1.28 13.52 -1.22
N GLU A 60 1.56 14.30 -2.27
CA GLU A 60 0.73 15.43 -2.68
C GLU A 60 -0.28 14.95 -3.74
N PRO A 61 -1.59 14.94 -3.44
CA PRO A 61 -2.60 14.52 -4.40
C PRO A 61 -2.85 15.61 -5.45
N ASP A 62 -3.31 15.20 -6.62
CA ASP A 62 -3.94 16.07 -7.59
C ASP A 62 -5.38 16.38 -7.15
N THR A 63 -5.66 17.66 -6.88
CA THR A 63 -6.97 18.17 -6.45
C THR A 63 -7.75 18.86 -7.57
N SER A 64 -7.31 18.74 -8.83
CA SER A 64 -8.02 19.31 -9.97
C SER A 64 -9.38 18.64 -10.20
N GLU A 65 -10.33 19.34 -10.84
CA GLU A 65 -11.70 18.84 -11.03
C GLU A 65 -11.82 17.53 -11.84
N ARG A 66 -10.74 17.11 -12.52
CA ARG A 66 -10.69 15.88 -13.31
C ARG A 66 -9.84 14.79 -12.68
N SER A 67 -9.31 15.01 -11.49
CA SER A 67 -8.42 14.04 -10.86
C SER A 67 -9.18 12.79 -10.43
N TYR A 68 -8.45 11.67 -10.40
CA TYR A 68 -8.98 10.42 -9.85
C TYR A 68 -9.20 10.55 -8.34
N ASN A 69 -9.95 9.63 -7.74
CA ASN A 69 -10.09 9.64 -6.28
C ASN A 69 -8.71 9.43 -5.59
N TYR A 70 -8.58 9.93 -4.36
CA TYR A 70 -7.31 9.87 -3.64
C TYR A 70 -6.82 8.45 -3.32
N HIS A 71 -7.70 7.44 -3.32
CA HIS A 71 -7.27 6.05 -3.16
C HIS A 71 -6.53 5.53 -4.39
N VAL A 72 -7.03 5.82 -5.60
CA VAL A 72 -6.38 5.46 -6.86
C VAL A 72 -5.03 6.16 -6.96
N GLN A 73 -5.01 7.48 -6.72
CA GLN A 73 -3.77 8.25 -6.72
C GLN A 73 -2.76 7.72 -5.70
N GLY A 74 -3.23 7.31 -4.51
CA GLY A 74 -2.38 6.71 -3.49
C GLY A 74 -1.76 5.39 -3.96
N TYR A 75 -2.52 4.52 -4.62
CA TYR A 75 -1.98 3.27 -5.20
C TYR A 75 -1.00 3.53 -6.35
N ASP A 76 -1.27 4.53 -7.20
CA ASP A 76 -0.35 4.95 -8.27
C ASP A 76 0.96 5.48 -7.70
N TYR A 77 0.90 6.29 -6.65
CA TYR A 77 2.08 6.74 -5.92
C TYR A 77 2.85 5.57 -5.31
N LEU A 78 2.17 4.64 -4.64
CA LEU A 78 2.81 3.45 -4.06
C LEU A 78 3.51 2.59 -5.11
N LYS A 79 3.00 2.54 -6.35
CA LYS A 79 3.68 1.86 -7.46
C LYS A 79 4.99 2.52 -7.89
N THR A 80 5.18 3.81 -7.62
CA THR A 80 6.49 4.45 -7.84
C THR A 80 7.53 3.98 -6.82
N ILE A 81 7.07 3.58 -5.62
CA ILE A 81 7.91 3.05 -4.53
C ILE A 81 8.14 1.55 -4.69
N PHE A 82 7.11 0.82 -5.11
CA PHE A 82 7.11 -0.62 -5.35
C PHE A 82 6.87 -0.89 -6.85
N PRO A 83 7.87 -0.66 -7.71
CA PRO A 83 7.70 -0.72 -9.17
C PRO A 83 7.32 -2.11 -9.68
N ASP A 84 7.76 -3.16 -8.99
CA ASP A 84 7.44 -4.56 -9.33
C ASP A 84 6.09 -5.00 -8.76
N ALA A 85 5.36 -4.14 -8.04
CA ALA A 85 4.08 -4.50 -7.46
C ALA A 85 2.98 -4.60 -8.54
N ILE A 86 2.18 -5.66 -8.42
CA ILE A 86 1.02 -5.89 -9.27
C ILE A 86 -0.27 -5.54 -8.52
N HIS A 87 -1.30 -5.11 -9.24
CA HIS A 87 -2.61 -4.93 -8.61
C HIS A 87 -3.17 -6.29 -8.23
N ALA A 88 -3.66 -6.37 -7.00
CA ALA A 88 -4.38 -7.51 -6.48
C ALA A 88 -5.86 -7.15 -6.26
N GLU A 89 -6.72 -8.11 -6.56
CA GLU A 89 -8.18 -8.03 -6.34
C GLU A 89 -8.56 -8.25 -4.88
#